data_AF-A0A5B6X6V7-F1
#
_entry.id   AF-A0A5B6X6V7-F1
#
_cell.length_a   1.000
_cell.length_b   1.000
_cell.length_c   1.000
_cell.angle_alpha   90.00
_cell.angle_beta   90.00
_cell.angle_gamma   90.00
#
_symmetry.space_group_name_H-M   'P 1'
#
loop_
_entity.id
_entity.type
_entity.pdbx_description
1 polymer ?
#
loop_
_entity_poly.entity_id
_entity_poly.type
_entity_poly.pdbx_seq_one_letter_code
_entity_poly.pdbx_strand_id
1 'polypeptide(L)'
;MSDEGEKTCPLCAEEMDLTDQQLKPCKCGYEICVWCWHHIMEMAEKDETEGKCPACRCAYDKDRIVGMAANCERLSSSPRSCSP
;
A
#
# COMPACT_ATOMS: atom_id res chain seq x y z
N MET A 1 27.86 -4.71 -13.73
CA MET A 1 26.88 -4.18 -12.76
C MET A 1 25.56 -4.76 -13.21
N SER A 2 25.12 -5.83 -12.54
CA SER A 2 23.80 -6.39 -12.81
C SER A 2 22.82 -5.50 -12.07
N ASP A 3 22.02 -4.80 -12.85
CA ASP A 3 20.83 -4.08 -12.43
C ASP A 3 19.90 -5.09 -11.73
N GLU A 4 20.13 -5.30 -10.44
CA GLU A 4 19.39 -6.26 -9.62
C GLU A 4 18.08 -5.59 -9.20
N GLY A 5 17.17 -5.47 -10.18
CA GLY A 5 15.73 -5.54 -10.00
C GLY A 5 15.19 -4.81 -8.78
N GLU A 6 15.29 -3.49 -8.80
CA GLU A 6 14.42 -2.61 -8.02
C GLU A 6 13.00 -3.01 -8.40
N LYS A 7 12.31 -3.72 -7.49
CA LYS A 7 10.95 -4.21 -7.71
C LYS A 7 10.09 -2.98 -7.89
N THR A 8 9.86 -2.58 -9.12
CA THR A 8 9.14 -1.35 -9.44
C THR A 8 7.67 -1.69 -9.63
N CYS A 9 6.81 -0.92 -8.99
CA CYS A 9 5.38 -1.16 -9.05
C CYS A 9 4.89 -1.01 -10.51
N PRO A 10 4.14 -1.97 -11.06
CA PRO A 10 3.67 -1.91 -12.45
C PRO A 10 2.62 -0.81 -12.70
N LEU A 11 2.12 -0.13 -11.65
CA LEU A 11 1.13 0.95 -11.75
C LEU A 11 1.77 2.35 -11.76
N CYS A 12 2.68 2.62 -10.82
CA CYS A 12 3.28 3.95 -10.65
C CYS A 12 4.77 4.01 -11.03
N ALA A 13 5.39 2.87 -11.33
CA ALA A 13 6.82 2.74 -11.57
C ALA A 13 7.71 3.24 -10.40
N GLU A 14 7.18 3.30 -9.17
CA GLU A 14 7.96 3.55 -7.96
C GLU A 14 8.64 2.29 -7.42
N GLU A 15 9.74 2.47 -6.69
CA GLU A 15 10.42 1.41 -5.94
C GLU A 15 9.51 0.83 -4.85
N MET A 16 9.43 -0.51 -4.82
CA MET A 16 8.70 -1.25 -3.78
C MET A 16 9.60 -1.53 -2.58
N ASP A 17 9.19 -1.02 -1.42
CA ASP A 17 9.79 -1.28 -0.13
C ASP A 17 9.48 -2.69 0.39
N LEU A 18 10.13 -3.06 1.50
CA LEU A 18 9.89 -4.34 2.19
C LEU A 18 8.43 -4.53 2.61
N THR A 19 7.69 -3.44 2.86
CA THR A 19 6.25 -3.46 3.16
C THR A 19 5.42 -3.87 1.94
N ASP A 20 5.79 -3.39 0.76
CA ASP A 20 5.08 -3.69 -0.49
C ASP A 20 5.23 -5.16 -0.90
N GLN A 21 6.41 -5.73 -0.66
CA GLN A 21 6.70 -7.14 -0.94
C GLN A 21 5.97 -8.11 0.01
N GLN A 22 5.63 -7.64 1.21
CA GLN A 22 4.85 -8.40 2.20
C GLN A 22 3.34 -8.28 1.95
N LEU A 23 2.90 -7.23 1.24
CA LEU A 23 1.51 -7.01 0.87
C LEU A 23 1.12 -7.95 -0.28
N LYS A 24 0.42 -9.05 0.05
CA LYS A 24 -0.13 -10.00 -0.93
C LYS A 24 -1.65 -10.06 -0.85
N PRO A 25 -2.34 -9.06 -1.42
CA PRO A 25 -3.78 -8.90 -1.30
C PRO A 25 -4.55 -9.89 -2.16
N CYS A 26 -3.88 -10.53 -3.13
CA CYS A 26 -4.44 -11.57 -3.96
C CYS A 26 -3.43 -12.69 -4.25
N LYS A 27 -3.94 -13.90 -4.45
CA LYS A 27 -3.15 -15.11 -4.73
C LYS A 27 -2.66 -15.19 -6.18
N CYS A 28 -3.04 -14.23 -7.01
CA CYS A 28 -2.68 -14.20 -8.44
C CYS A 28 -1.20 -13.87 -8.69
N GLY A 29 -0.46 -13.46 -7.66
CA GLY A 29 0.95 -13.04 -7.80
C GLY A 29 1.10 -11.63 -8.36
N TYR A 30 0.02 -10.84 -8.41
CA TYR A 30 0.07 -9.43 -8.78
C TYR A 30 0.49 -8.60 -7.57
N GLU A 31 1.73 -8.13 -7.59
CA GLU A 31 2.32 -7.30 -6.54
C GLU A 31 2.22 -5.83 -6.96
N ILE A 32 1.71 -5.00 -6.06
CA ILE A 32 1.56 -3.55 -6.26
C ILE A 32 2.01 -2.82 -5.00
N CYS A 33 2.36 -1.56 -5.18
CA CYS A 33 2.70 -0.69 -4.07
C CYS A 33 1.51 -0.53 -3.10
N VAL A 34 1.79 -0.41 -1.80
CA VAL A 34 0.82 -0.14 -0.73
C VAL A 34 -0.01 1.10 -1.08
N TRP A 35 0.63 2.14 -1.61
CA TRP A 35 -0.03 3.38 -2.01
C TRP A 35 -1.06 3.15 -3.13
N CYS A 36 -0.68 2.38 -4.14
CA CYS A 36 -1.50 2.00 -5.29
C CYS A 36 -2.72 1.18 -4.83
N TRP A 37 -2.48 0.22 -3.95
CA TRP A 37 -3.54 -0.58 -3.35
C TRP A 37 -4.51 0.31 -2.55
N HIS A 38 -3.97 1.21 -1.73
CA HIS A 38 -4.76 2.13 -0.92
C HIS A 38 -5.60 3.07 -1.79
N HIS A 39 -5.02 3.56 -2.89
CA HIS A 39 -5.71 4.39 -3.87
C HIS A 39 -6.85 3.64 -4.57
N ILE A 40 -6.64 2.38 -4.97
CA ILE A 40 -7.70 1.53 -5.56
C ILE A 40 -8.83 1.31 -4.54
N MET A 41 -8.48 1.11 -3.27
CA MET A 41 -9.44 0.91 -2.19
C MET A 41 -10.26 2.17 -1.89
N GLU A 42 -9.63 3.34 -1.85
CA GLU A 42 -10.31 4.63 -1.64
C GLU A 42 -11.24 4.97 -2.82
N MET A 43 -10.76 4.76 -4.05
CA MET A 43 -11.59 4.90 -5.26
C MET A 43 -12.79 3.95 -5.18
N ALA A 44 -12.56 2.68 -4.87
CA ALA A 44 -13.64 1.70 -4.76
C ALA A 44 -14.67 2.09 -3.69
N GLU A 45 -14.23 2.58 -2.53
CA GLU A 45 -15.13 3.08 -1.48
C GLU A 45 -15.97 4.28 -1.94
N LYS A 46 -15.36 5.23 -2.67
CA LYS A 46 -16.07 6.38 -3.25
C LYS A 46 -17.11 5.97 -4.30
N ASP A 47 -16.78 4.99 -5.13
CA ASP A 47 -17.67 4.43 -6.15
C ASP A 47 -18.70 3.44 -5.57
N GLU A 48 -18.75 3.24 -4.24
CA GLU A 48 -19.60 2.25 -3.57
C GLU A 48 -19.37 0.82 -4.09
N THR A 49 -18.13 0.51 -4.49
CA THR A 49 -17.71 -0.78 -5.04
C THR A 49 -16.62 -1.47 -4.21
N GLU A 50 -16.38 -2.75 -4.49
CA GLU A 50 -15.27 -3.50 -3.89
C GLU A 50 -13.96 -3.26 -4.66
N GLY A 51 -12.88 -2.96 -3.94
CA GLY A 51 -11.54 -2.83 -4.51
C GLY A 51 -11.11 -4.16 -5.14
N LYS A 52 -10.90 -4.17 -6.46
CA LYS A 52 -10.57 -5.36 -7.23
C LYS A 52 -9.15 -5.30 -7.77
N CYS A 53 -8.54 -6.47 -7.90
CA CYS A 53 -7.24 -6.60 -8.53
C CYS A 53 -7.33 -6.28 -10.04
N PRO A 54 -6.44 -5.44 -10.60
CA PRO A 54 -6.49 -5.10 -12.03
C PRO A 54 -6.11 -6.29 -12.92
N ALA A 55 -5.35 -7.27 -12.42
CA ALA A 55 -4.94 -8.45 -13.18
C ALA A 55 -6.01 -9.56 -13.18
N CYS A 56 -6.49 -9.97 -12.00
CA CYS A 56 -7.42 -11.11 -11.88
C CYS A 56 -8.88 -10.69 -11.63
N ARG A 57 -9.16 -9.40 -11.40
CA ARG A 57 -10.48 -8.87 -11.03
C ARG A 57 -11.09 -9.45 -9.75
N CYS A 58 -10.33 -10.21 -8.96
CA CYS A 58 -10.76 -10.66 -7.64
C CYS A 58 -10.83 -9.48 -6.67
N ALA A 59 -11.84 -9.48 -5.79
CA ALA A 59 -11.90 -8.55 -4.67
C ALA A 59 -10.67 -8.73 -3.78
N TYR A 60 -10.11 -7.61 -3.32
CA TYR A 60 -9.00 -7.63 -2.37
C TYR A 60 -9.48 -8.04 -0.98
N ASP A 61 -8.72 -8.92 -0.34
CA ASP A 61 -9.03 -9.45 0.99
C ASP A 61 -8.61 -8.42 2.06
N LYS A 62 -9.51 -7.51 2.42
CA LYS A 62 -9.22 -6.36 3.31
C LYS A 62 -8.61 -6.79 4.65
N ASP A 63 -9.11 -7.89 5.22
CA ASP A 63 -8.62 -8.48 6.48
C ASP A 63 -7.15 -8.88 6.42
N ARG A 64 -6.67 -9.29 5.24
CA ARG A 64 -5.31 -9.78 5.05
C ARG A 64 -4.29 -8.65 4.89
N ILE A 65 -4.76 -7.40 4.72
CA ILE A 65 -3.95 -6.26 4.29
C ILE A 65 -3.80 -5.21 5.39
N VAL A 66 -4.68 -5.23 6.40
CA VAL A 66 -4.73 -4.28 7.54
C VAL A 66 -3.49 -4.26 8.45
N GLY A 67 -2.49 -5.11 8.21
CA GLY A 67 -1.32 -5.23 9.10
C GLY A 67 -0.30 -4.08 9.09
N MET A 68 -0.33 -3.14 8.14
CA MET A 68 0.82 -2.21 7.94
C MET A 68 0.51 -0.71 7.98
N ALA A 69 -0.75 -0.28 7.91
CA ALA A 69 -1.09 1.15 7.88
C ALA A 69 -1.07 1.86 9.26
N ALA A 70 -1.00 1.10 10.36
CA ALA A 70 -1.21 1.64 11.71
C ALA A 70 0.05 2.20 12.42
N ASN A 71 1.08 2.69 11.70
CA ASN A 71 2.21 3.37 12.34
C ASN A 71 2.41 4.84 11.93
N CYS A 72 1.48 5.46 11.18
CA CYS A 72 1.59 6.88 10.82
C CYS A 72 0.79 7.83 11.73
N GLU A 73 0.61 7.48 13.01
CA GLU A 73 0.02 8.38 14.01
C GLU A 73 0.96 8.60 15.21
N ARG A 74 2.00 9.44 15.00
CA ARG A 74 2.38 10.58 15.86
C ARG A 74 3.78 11.13 15.58
N LEU A 75 3.98 11.78 14.44
CA LEU A 75 5.06 12.77 14.28
C LEU A 75 4.55 13.98 13.48
N SER A 76 3.56 14.67 14.04
CA SER A 76 3.30 16.08 13.71
C SER A 76 2.68 16.76 14.92
N SER A 77 3.54 17.19 15.85
CA SER A 77 3.40 18.40 16.69
C SER A 77 4.48 18.38 17.77
N SER A 78 5.68 18.82 17.41
CA SER A 78 6.51 19.62 18.33
C SER A 78 6.70 20.96 17.64
N PRO A 79 6.60 22.10 18.34
CA PRO A 79 7.45 22.34 19.51
C PRO A 79 6.72 23.02 20.69
N ARG A 80 7.17 22.76 21.92
CA ARG A 80 7.42 23.81 22.93
C ARG A 80 7.92 23.25 24.26
N SER A 81 9.22 23.37 24.45
CA SER A 81 9.81 23.62 25.75
C SER A 81 9.26 24.93 26.33
N CYS A 82 8.54 24.86 27.44
CA CYS A 82 8.40 25.97 28.40
C CYS A 82 8.64 25.38 29.79
N SER A 83 9.75 25.79 30.39
CA SER A 83 10.24 25.42 31.73
C SER A 83 9.31 25.86 32.86
N PRO A 84 9.40 25.23 34.05
CA PRO A 84 9.05 25.91 35.30
C PRO A 84 10.07 26.99 35.66
#